data_AF-A0A924GA07-F1
#
_entry.id   AF-A0A924GA07-F1
#
_cell.length_a   1.000
_cell.length_b   1.000
_cell.length_c   1.000
_cell.angle_alpha   90.00
_cell.angle_beta   90.00
_cell.angle_gamma   90.00
#
_symmetry.space_group_name_H-M   'P 1'
#
loop_
_entity.id
_entity.type
_entity.pdbx_description
1 polymer ?
#
loop_
_entity_poly.entity_id
_entity_poly.type
_entity_poly.pdbx_seq_one_letter_code
_entity_poly.pdbx_strand_id
1 'polypeptide(L)'
;MKKYLCLIVVFISISSSSQNHKSQTTNHPSSNPNTINNNLKPKLVVGIVIDQMRWDYLYRFQPLFKTNGGFKRMMDQGYSCNNTMIPYTPTVTACGHTCVYTGSVPNIHGIVGNAWYDKLLGRNVYCSEDKSV
;
A
#
# COMPACT_ATOMS: atom_id res chain seq x y z
N MET A 1 -56.47 -23.03 -15.10
CA MET A 1 -55.00 -23.19 -14.99
C MET A 1 -54.34 -21.84 -15.28
N LYS A 2 -53.78 -21.19 -14.26
CA LYS A 2 -52.77 -20.12 -14.35
C LYS A 2 -52.25 -19.94 -12.91
N LYS A 3 -51.13 -20.60 -12.62
CA LYS A 3 -50.41 -20.52 -11.35
C LYS A 3 -49.48 -19.32 -11.45
N TYR A 4 -49.73 -18.25 -10.70
CA TYR A 4 -48.76 -17.18 -10.51
C TYR A 4 -48.49 -17.02 -9.02
N LEU A 5 -47.46 -17.77 -8.63
CA LEU A 5 -46.49 -17.60 -7.56
C LEU A 5 -46.49 -16.18 -6.94
N CYS A 6 -46.95 -16.05 -5.69
CA CYS A 6 -46.70 -14.89 -4.83
C CYS A 6 -45.19 -14.71 -4.65
N LEU A 7 -44.62 -13.68 -5.29
CA LEU A 7 -43.27 -13.24 -5.01
C LEU A 7 -43.31 -12.38 -3.73
N ILE A 8 -42.88 -12.95 -2.61
CA ILE A 8 -42.76 -12.22 -1.34
C ILE A 8 -41.59 -11.24 -1.49
N VAL A 9 -41.92 -9.97 -1.67
CA VAL A 9 -40.95 -8.86 -1.59
C VAL A 9 -40.67 -8.61 -0.11
N VAL A 10 -39.58 -9.18 0.40
CA VAL A 10 -39.08 -8.88 1.74
C VAL A 10 -38.36 -7.53 1.68
N PHE A 11 -39.06 -6.46 2.04
CA PHE A 11 -38.44 -5.19 2.39
C PHE A 11 -37.70 -5.34 3.73
N ILE A 12 -36.37 -5.53 3.67
CA ILE A 12 -35.52 -5.49 4.86
C ILE A 12 -35.34 -4.01 5.23
N SER A 13 -36.14 -3.57 6.20
CA SER A 13 -35.98 -2.30 6.90
C SER A 13 -34.65 -2.28 7.65
N ILE A 14 -33.69 -1.49 7.15
CA ILE A 14 -32.43 -1.20 7.83
C ILE A 14 -32.74 -0.20 8.95
N SER A 15 -32.92 -0.71 10.17
CA SER A 15 -32.93 0.13 11.37
C SER A 15 -31.50 0.57 11.68
N SER A 16 -31.19 1.84 11.40
CA SER A 16 -29.93 2.46 11.78
C SER A 16 -29.86 2.62 13.31
N SER A 17 -29.25 1.66 13.99
CA SER A 17 -28.87 1.81 15.40
C SER A 17 -27.65 2.73 15.50
N SER A 18 -27.91 4.03 15.70
CA SER A 18 -26.88 5.03 15.95
C SER A 18 -26.28 4.81 17.35
N GLN A 19 -25.03 4.32 17.43
CA GLN A 19 -24.30 4.22 18.69
C GLN A 19 -23.82 5.61 19.12
N ASN A 20 -24.38 6.12 20.23
CA ASN A 20 -23.83 7.28 20.94
C ASN A 20 -22.55 6.87 21.66
N HIS A 21 -21.39 7.27 21.14
CA HIS A 21 -20.14 7.13 21.87
C HIS A 21 -20.05 8.23 22.92
N LYS A 22 -20.08 7.82 24.19
CA LYS A 22 -19.95 8.67 25.37
C LYS A 22 -18.56 9.33 25.34
N SER A 23 -18.50 10.66 25.26
CA SER A 23 -17.24 11.40 25.40
C SER A 23 -16.69 11.16 26.80
N GLN A 24 -15.57 10.43 26.87
CA GLN A 24 -14.79 10.29 28.09
C GLN A 24 -14.04 11.61 28.32
N THR A 25 -14.45 12.37 29.34
CA THR A 25 -13.64 13.42 29.94
C THR A 25 -12.51 12.75 30.72
N THR A 26 -11.33 12.65 30.12
CA THR A 26 -10.09 12.43 30.85
C THR A 26 -9.56 13.79 31.29
N ASN A 27 -9.37 13.96 32.60
CA ASN A 27 -8.67 15.11 33.16
C ASN A 27 -7.20 15.06 32.69
N HIS A 28 -6.88 15.78 31.63
CA HIS A 28 -5.49 16.03 31.24
C HIS A 28 -4.93 17.18 32.11
N PRO A 29 -3.72 17.06 32.69
CA PRO A 29 -3.07 18.16 33.37
C PRO A 29 -2.92 19.33 32.39
N SER A 30 -3.21 20.55 32.84
CA SER A 30 -3.05 21.78 32.07
C SER A 30 -1.60 21.88 31.56
N SER A 31 -1.38 21.51 30.29
CA SER A 31 -0.14 21.82 29.60
C SER A 31 -0.12 23.31 29.30
N ASN A 32 0.94 23.95 29.76
CA ASN A 32 1.26 25.35 29.47
C ASN A 32 1.14 25.60 27.95
N PRO A 33 0.37 26.59 27.46
CA PRO A 33 0.02 26.72 26.04
C PRO A 33 1.20 27.15 25.13
N ASN A 34 2.40 27.34 25.68
CA ASN A 34 3.51 28.01 25.00
C ASN A 34 4.62 27.09 24.47
N THR A 35 4.39 25.79 24.31
CA THR A 35 5.37 24.91 23.64
C THR A 35 4.71 24.01 22.59
N ILE A 36 4.25 24.62 21.49
CA ILE A 36 3.94 23.84 20.30
C ILE A 36 5.27 23.43 19.65
N ASN A 37 5.75 22.22 20.00
CA ASN A 37 6.85 21.57 19.30
C ASN A 37 6.42 21.24 17.87
N ASN A 38 6.55 22.21 16.98
CA ASN A 38 6.14 22.18 15.56
C ASN A 38 7.01 21.30 14.65
N ASN A 39 7.62 20.23 15.19
CA ASN A 39 8.38 19.29 14.37
C ASN A 39 7.71 17.92 14.33
N LEU A 40 6.52 17.90 13.73
CA LEU A 40 5.71 16.71 13.47
C LEU A 40 6.29 15.83 12.34
N LYS A 41 7.47 16.17 11.80
CA LYS A 41 8.09 15.42 10.70
C LYS A 41 9.03 14.34 11.27
N PRO A 42 9.00 13.12 10.71
CA PRO A 42 9.95 12.09 11.10
C PRO A 42 11.37 12.52 10.70
N LYS A 43 12.36 12.25 11.57
CA LYS A 43 13.77 12.55 11.29
C LYS A 43 14.37 11.61 10.21
N LEU A 44 13.76 10.45 10.02
CA LEU A 44 14.19 9.43 9.08
C LEU A 44 12.97 8.71 8.50
N VAL A 45 13.00 8.50 7.19
CA VAL A 45 12.05 7.63 6.47
C VAL A 45 12.87 6.54 5.79
N VAL A 46 12.46 5.28 5.98
CA VAL A 46 13.12 4.11 5.40
C VAL A 46 12.14 3.45 4.43
N GLY A 47 12.47 3.47 3.13
CA GLY A 47 11.74 2.72 2.11
C GLY A 47 12.31 1.30 1.98
N ILE A 48 11.46 0.29 2.10
CA ILE A 48 11.85 -1.13 1.96
C ILE A 48 10.97 -1.75 0.88
N VAL A 49 11.59 -2.29 -0.17
CA VAL A 49 10.94 -3.08 -1.21
C VAL A 49 11.59 -4.46 -1.20
N ILE A 50 10.79 -5.50 -0.99
CA ILE A 50 11.27 -6.89 -1.02
C ILE A 50 10.96 -7.44 -2.42
N ASP A 51 12.00 -7.71 -3.21
CA ASP A 51 11.82 -8.16 -4.58
C ASP A 51 11.08 -9.50 -4.64
N GLN A 52 10.20 -9.64 -5.63
CA GLN A 52 9.34 -10.80 -5.85
C GLN A 52 8.44 -11.20 -4.66
N MET A 53 8.26 -10.33 -3.66
CA MET A 53 7.41 -10.65 -2.50
C MET A 53 5.93 -10.53 -2.86
N ARG A 54 5.24 -11.67 -2.87
CA ARG A 54 3.78 -11.68 -2.96
C ARG A 54 3.14 -11.33 -1.61
N TRP A 55 1.98 -10.69 -1.67
CA TRP A 55 1.23 -10.29 -0.48
C TRP A 55 0.84 -11.48 0.42
N ASP A 56 0.49 -12.64 -0.16
CA ASP A 56 0.06 -13.81 0.61
C ASP A 56 1.17 -14.44 1.46
N TYR A 57 2.44 -14.14 1.18
CA TYR A 57 3.56 -14.64 1.98
C TYR A 57 3.56 -14.13 3.42
N LEU A 58 3.06 -12.91 3.66
CA LEU A 58 2.95 -12.37 5.01
C LEU A 58 2.02 -13.21 5.89
N TYR A 59 0.93 -13.73 5.33
CA TYR A 59 -0.04 -14.53 6.06
C TYR A 59 0.32 -16.02 6.07
N ARG A 60 0.78 -16.54 4.93
CA ARG A 60 1.16 -17.94 4.78
C ARG A 60 2.30 -18.35 5.73
N PHE A 61 3.28 -17.48 5.93
CA PHE A 61 4.44 -17.75 6.77
C PHE A 61 4.38 -17.06 8.13
N GLN A 62 3.26 -16.42 8.46
CA GLN A 62 3.05 -15.72 9.72
C GLN A 62 3.43 -16.56 10.97
N PRO A 63 3.09 -17.86 11.05
CA PRO A 63 3.45 -18.68 12.21
C PRO A 63 4.96 -18.88 12.39
N LEU A 64 5.76 -18.71 11.33
CA LEU A 64 7.22 -18.85 11.36
C LEU A 64 7.92 -17.56 11.78
N PHE A 65 7.21 -16.42 11.82
CA PHE A 65 7.81 -15.15 12.20
C PHE A 65 8.04 -15.07 13.70
N LYS A 66 9.21 -14.58 14.10
CA LYS A 66 9.53 -14.33 15.51
C LYS A 66 8.53 -13.36 16.11
N THR A 67 8.10 -13.62 17.35
CA THR A 67 7.14 -12.77 18.09
C THR A 67 7.60 -11.30 18.18
N ASN A 68 8.90 -11.06 18.37
CA ASN A 68 9.50 -9.73 18.39
C ASN A 68 10.23 -9.40 17.08
N GLY A 69 9.79 -9.98 15.96
CA GLY A 69 10.39 -9.81 14.63
C GLY A 69 9.84 -8.62 13.84
N GLY A 70 10.55 -8.24 12.77
CA GLY A 70 10.21 -7.09 11.93
C GLY A 70 8.84 -7.19 11.24
N PHE A 71 8.56 -8.30 10.53
CA PHE A 71 7.27 -8.49 9.85
C PHE A 71 6.08 -8.43 10.80
N LYS A 72 6.16 -9.13 11.94
CA LYS A 72 5.08 -9.12 12.94
C LYS A 72 4.86 -7.73 13.53
N ARG A 73 5.95 -6.99 13.82
CA ARG A 73 5.85 -5.58 14.24
C ARG A 73 5.15 -4.71 13.20
N MET A 74 5.49 -4.84 11.92
CA MET A 74 4.84 -4.06 10.84
C MET A 74 3.36 -4.41 10.68
N MET A 75 3.00 -5.70 10.83
CA MET A 75 1.62 -6.17 10.73
C MET A 75 0.75 -5.75 11.92
N ASP A 76 1.28 -5.84 13.15
CA ASP A 76 0.50 -5.60 14.38
C ASP A 76 0.46 -4.11 14.79
N GLN A 77 1.51 -3.34 14.48
CA GLN A 77 1.67 -1.94 14.93
C GLN A 77 1.68 -0.93 13.78
N GLY A 78 1.67 -1.42 12.53
CA GLY A 78 1.67 -0.58 11.34
C GLY A 78 0.30 -0.49 10.70
N TYR A 79 0.30 -0.16 9.40
CA TYR A 79 -0.89 -0.13 8.57
C TYR A 79 -0.64 -0.99 7.32
N SER A 80 -1.62 -1.82 6.94
CA SER A 80 -1.50 -2.73 5.79
C SER A 80 -2.53 -2.41 4.71
N CYS A 81 -2.05 -2.18 3.49
CA CYS A 81 -2.89 -1.98 2.31
C CYS A 81 -3.02 -3.30 1.54
N ASN A 82 -4.00 -4.12 1.92
CA ASN A 82 -4.13 -5.50 1.43
C ASN A 82 -4.64 -5.65 -0.01
N ASN A 83 -5.14 -4.58 -0.63
CA ASN A 83 -5.63 -4.57 -2.01
C ASN A 83 -4.83 -3.58 -2.86
N THR A 84 -3.52 -3.78 -2.92
CA THR A 84 -2.60 -2.95 -3.70
C THR A 84 -2.16 -3.72 -4.93
N MET A 85 -2.52 -3.23 -6.12
CA MET A 85 -2.21 -3.87 -7.41
C MET A 85 -1.24 -2.99 -8.21
N ILE A 86 -0.44 -3.61 -9.08
CA ILE A 86 0.46 -2.92 -10.01
C ILE A 86 -0.37 -2.44 -11.22
N PRO A 87 -0.54 -1.13 -11.46
CA PRO A 87 -1.46 -0.61 -12.48
C PRO A 87 -0.80 -0.48 -13.87
N TYR A 88 0.21 -1.30 -14.17
CA TYR A 88 0.94 -1.27 -15.43
C TYR A 88 1.49 -2.65 -15.78
N THR A 89 1.95 -2.76 -17.03
CA THR A 89 2.70 -3.90 -17.55
C THR A 89 3.91 -3.37 -18.32
N PRO A 90 5.08 -4.04 -18.28
CA PRO A 90 5.38 -5.31 -17.61
C PRO A 90 5.69 -5.18 -16.10
N THR A 91 5.37 -6.22 -15.32
CA THR A 91 5.62 -6.26 -13.86
C THR A 91 7.05 -6.70 -13.55
N VAL A 92 8.04 -5.86 -13.90
CA VAL A 92 9.47 -6.14 -13.73
C VAL A 92 10.14 -5.18 -12.75
N THR A 93 11.30 -5.58 -12.22
CA THR A 93 12.02 -4.92 -11.13
C THR A 93 12.23 -3.41 -11.36
N ALA A 94 12.80 -3.00 -12.50
CA ALA A 94 13.12 -1.60 -12.77
C ALA A 94 11.87 -0.71 -12.82
N CYS A 95 10.79 -1.20 -13.45
CA CYS A 95 9.49 -0.51 -13.47
C CYS A 95 8.91 -0.39 -12.06
N GLY A 96 8.91 -1.52 -11.32
CA GLY A 96 8.52 -1.66 -9.91
C GLY A 96 9.07 -0.56 -9.03
N HIS A 97 10.39 -0.51 -8.95
CA HIS A 97 11.10 0.42 -8.09
C HIS A 97 10.86 1.87 -8.53
N THR A 98 10.92 2.15 -9.82
CA THR A 98 10.70 3.51 -10.33
C THR A 98 9.30 4.02 -9.98
N CYS A 99 8.26 3.21 -10.14
CA CYS A 99 6.87 3.60 -9.84
C CYS A 99 6.66 3.88 -8.35
N VAL A 100 7.21 3.05 -7.45
CA VAL A 100 7.07 3.21 -6.00
C VAL A 100 7.65 4.54 -5.52
N TYR A 101 8.79 4.96 -6.06
CA TYR A 101 9.47 6.18 -5.61
C TYR A 101 9.07 7.45 -6.37
N THR A 102 8.50 7.34 -7.57
CA THR A 102 8.05 8.50 -8.35
C THR A 102 6.56 8.77 -8.23
N GLY A 103 5.75 7.78 -7.85
CA GLY A 103 4.29 7.88 -7.92
C GLY A 103 3.76 7.97 -9.36
N SER A 104 4.58 7.61 -10.35
CA SER A 104 4.27 7.68 -11.78
C SER A 104 4.21 6.27 -12.40
N VAL A 105 3.99 6.20 -13.72
CA VAL A 105 3.88 4.95 -14.49
C VAL A 105 4.94 4.89 -15.60
N PRO A 106 5.31 3.68 -16.11
CA PRO A 106 6.35 3.52 -17.12
C PRO A 106 6.19 4.37 -18.38
N ASN A 107 4.94 4.59 -18.79
CA ASN A 107 4.61 5.44 -19.94
C ASN A 107 4.99 6.92 -19.76
N ILE A 108 5.15 7.39 -18.52
CA ILE A 108 5.48 8.78 -18.21
C ILE A 108 6.96 8.91 -17.84
N HIS A 109 7.46 8.05 -16.93
CA HIS A 109 8.84 8.16 -16.45
C HIS A 109 9.88 7.45 -17.35
N GLY A 110 9.46 6.73 -18.40
CA GLY A 110 10.33 6.18 -19.44
C GLY A 110 11.05 4.86 -19.12
N ILE A 111 11.15 4.47 -17.84
CA ILE A 111 11.67 3.15 -17.43
C ILE A 111 10.62 2.06 -17.69
N VAL A 112 10.66 1.46 -18.89
CA VAL A 112 9.67 0.50 -19.40
C VAL A 112 10.05 -0.98 -19.20
N GLY A 113 11.25 -1.25 -18.69
CA GLY A 113 11.72 -2.60 -18.41
C GLY A 113 13.10 -2.61 -17.78
N ASN A 114 13.59 -3.79 -17.41
CA ASN A 114 14.99 -3.96 -16.99
C ASN A 114 15.96 -3.70 -18.15
N ALA A 115 15.52 -3.95 -19.37
CA ALA A 115 16.15 -3.53 -20.60
C ALA A 115 15.07 -3.31 -21.66
N TRP A 116 15.37 -2.49 -22.66
CA TRP A 116 14.50 -2.29 -23.83
C TRP A 116 15.33 -2.09 -25.10
N TYR A 117 14.69 -2.29 -26.24
CA TYR A 117 15.31 -2.01 -27.53
C TYR A 117 15.23 -0.51 -27.83
N ASP A 118 16.39 0.12 -27.99
CA ASP A 118 16.50 1.50 -28.47
C ASP A 118 16.66 1.49 -29.99
N LYS A 119 15.65 2.03 -30.69
CA LYS A 119 15.63 2.09 -32.16
C LYS A 119 16.67 3.05 -32.75
N LEU A 120 17.05 4.10 -32.02
CA LEU A 120 18.05 5.07 -32.47
C LEU A 120 19.46 4.49 -32.36
N LEU A 121 19.70 3.67 -31.34
CA LEU A 121 20.97 2.98 -31.13
C LEU A 121 21.06 1.62 -31.84
N GLY A 122 19.92 1.09 -32.30
CA GLY A 122 19.84 -0.20 -32.99
C GLY A 122 20.11 -1.42 -32.11
N ARG A 123 19.99 -1.30 -30.79
CA ARG A 123 20.36 -2.35 -29.82
C ARG A 123 19.51 -2.31 -28.56
N ASN A 124 19.61 -3.36 -27.74
CA ASN A 124 19.08 -3.34 -26.38
C ASN A 124 19.95 -2.47 -25.46
N VAL A 125 19.29 -1.72 -24.57
CA VAL A 125 19.89 -0.86 -23.55
C VAL A 125 19.41 -1.32 -22.17
N TYR A 126 20.33 -1.44 -21.22
CA TYR A 126 19.99 -1.76 -19.83
C TYR A 126 19.46 -0.53 -19.08
N CYS A 127 18.56 -0.71 -18.13
CA CYS A 127 17.81 0.40 -17.51
C CYS A 127 18.68 1.41 -16.75
N SER A 128 19.85 1.00 -16.29
CA SER A 128 20.85 1.88 -15.66
C SER A 128 22.19 1.83 -16.41
N GLU A 129 22.16 1.55 -17.71
CA GLU A 129 23.36 1.63 -18.55
C GLU A 129 23.85 3.09 -18.59
N ASP A 130 25.10 3.31 -18.20
CA ASP A 130 25.79 4.57 -18.33
C ASP A 130 27.20 4.28 -18.87
N LYS A 131 27.56 4.90 -20.00
CA LYS A 131 28.86 4.66 -20.66
C LYS A 131 30.01 5.45 -20.03
N SER A 132 29.70 6.36 -19.11
CA SER A 132 30.69 7.23 -18.47
C SER A 132 31.39 6.58 -17.27
N VAL A 133 30.93 5.41 -16.83
CA VAL A 133 31.42 4.66 -15.66
C VAL A 133 31.78 3.23 -15.98
#